data_AF-A0A512L594-F1
#
_entry.id   AF-A0A512L594-F1
#
_cell.length_a   1.000
_cell.length_b   1.000
_cell.length_c   1.000
_cell.angle_alpha   90.00
_cell.angle_beta   90.00
_cell.angle_gamma   90.00
#
_symmetry.space_group_name_H-M   'P 1'
#
loop_
_entity.id
_entity.type
_entity.pdbx_description
1 polymer ?
#
loop_
_entity_poly.entity_id
_entity_poly.type
_entity_poly.pdbx_seq_one_letter_code
_entity_poly.pdbx_strand_id
1 'polypeptide(L)'
;MAYLLDYIKSRWVPKGRVVTAGVPPEARVEQVPVTRALVARHLAASSRLPQDAATENAIFMALSDPLFLQTGPRPLAQQLIAAGLGAELEALVKLLTVLTQEVTRRMYIDAASRRPEAIGIRLFPLHATADATIQALCATDAHGLGTGVYPFDAVPDNPTPGQPCPFYIRVVTQN
;
A
#
# COMPACT_ATOMS: atom_id res chain seq x y z
N MET A 1 35.60 27.78 0.23
CA MET A 1 34.71 27.10 1.22
C MET A 1 34.08 25.82 0.64
N ALA A 2 34.87 24.92 0.05
CA ALA A 2 34.37 23.67 -0.57
C ALA A 2 34.58 22.41 0.30
N TYR A 3 35.45 22.48 1.31
CA TYR A 3 35.93 21.29 2.04
C TYR A 3 34.93 20.69 3.05
N LEU A 4 33.98 21.47 3.58
CA LEU A 4 33.04 20.96 4.59
C LEU A 4 31.92 20.10 3.98
N LEU A 5 31.45 20.47 2.78
CA LEU A 5 30.38 19.74 2.08
C LEU A 5 30.89 18.40 1.52
N ASP A 6 32.13 18.34 1.03
CA ASP A 6 32.74 17.09 0.58
C ASP A 6 33.10 16.17 1.75
N TYR A 7 33.46 16.73 2.91
CA TYR A 7 33.69 15.95 4.13
C TYR A 7 32.40 15.25 4.62
N ILE A 8 31.25 15.93 4.57
CA ILE A 8 29.95 15.35 4.96
C ILE A 8 29.50 14.28 3.96
N LYS A 9 29.68 14.50 2.65
CA LYS A 9 29.34 13.51 1.61
C LYS A 9 30.14 12.22 1.73
N SER A 10 31.43 12.29 2.08
CA SER A 10 32.26 11.09 2.20
C SER A 10 31.90 10.19 3.40
N ARG A 11 31.31 10.78 4.46
CA ARG A 11 30.98 10.06 5.70
C ARG A 11 29.54 9.52 5.73
N TRP A 12 28.68 9.97 4.82
CA TRP A 12 27.29 9.55 4.64
C TRP A 12 27.07 8.68 3.39
N VAL A 13 28.13 8.02 2.89
CA VAL A 13 27.95 6.93 1.95
C VAL A 13 27.56 5.68 2.75
N PRO A 14 26.33 5.16 2.61
CA PRO A 14 25.94 3.94 3.29
C PRO A 14 26.86 2.82 2.79
N LYS A 15 27.56 2.13 3.70
CA LYS A 15 28.37 0.94 3.39
C LYS A 15 27.50 -0.30 3.14
N GLY A 16 26.38 -0.10 2.44
CA GLY A 16 25.41 -1.10 2.08
C GLY A 16 24.67 -0.62 0.84
N ARG A 17 24.26 -1.57 0.00
CA ARG A 17 23.50 -1.31 -1.21
C ARG A 17 22.19 -0.62 -0.79
N VAL A 18 22.10 0.71 -0.94
CA VAL A 18 20.82 1.41 -0.88
C VAL A 18 20.09 1.00 -2.15
N VAL A 19 19.33 -0.08 -2.05
CA VAL A 19 18.28 -0.38 -3.01
C VAL A 19 17.19 0.62 -2.69
N THR A 20 17.17 1.74 -3.42
CA THR A 20 15.96 2.54 -3.57
C THR A 20 14.85 1.54 -3.87
N ALA A 21 13.77 1.53 -3.09
CA ALA A 21 12.71 0.55 -3.15
C ALA A 21 11.91 0.66 -4.47
N GLY A 22 12.56 0.33 -5.59
CA GLY A 22 11.93 -0.12 -6.80
C GLY A 22 11.74 -1.62 -6.64
N VAL A 23 10.47 -2.02 -6.62
CA VAL A 23 10.00 -3.41 -6.67
C VAL A 23 10.88 -4.23 -7.65
N PRO A 24 11.47 -5.37 -7.24
CA PRO A 24 12.19 -6.22 -8.19
C PRO A 24 11.20 -6.75 -9.25
N PRO A 25 11.50 -6.63 -10.56
CA PRO A 25 10.56 -6.93 -11.63
C PRO A 25 10.52 -8.41 -12.07
N GLU A 26 10.78 -9.38 -11.18
CA GLU A 26 11.07 -10.77 -11.62
C GLU A 26 10.02 -11.82 -11.22
N ALA A 27 9.15 -11.55 -10.24
CA ALA A 27 7.99 -12.39 -10.00
C ALA A 27 6.78 -11.78 -10.71
N ARG A 28 6.44 -12.28 -11.90
CA ARG A 28 5.08 -12.06 -12.43
C ARG A 28 4.11 -12.56 -11.37
N VAL A 29 3.36 -11.65 -10.77
CA VAL A 29 2.36 -12.02 -9.77
C VAL A 29 1.24 -12.71 -10.52
N GLU A 30 1.16 -14.04 -10.38
CA GLU A 30 0.13 -14.86 -11.02
C GLU A 30 -1.28 -14.47 -10.55
N GLN A 31 -1.40 -14.02 -9.29
CA GLN A 31 -2.65 -13.59 -8.68
C GLN A 31 -2.43 -12.36 -7.80
N VAL A 32 -3.15 -11.28 -8.12
CA VAL A 32 -3.16 -10.06 -7.32
C VAL A 32 -3.92 -10.32 -6.00
N PRO A 33 -3.40 -9.92 -4.82
CA PRO A 33 -4.06 -10.12 -3.52
C PRO A 33 -5.21 -9.13 -3.27
N VAL A 34 -6.07 -8.95 -4.27
CA VAL A 34 -7.30 -8.17 -4.17
C VAL A 34 -8.43 -9.07 -3.66
N THR A 35 -9.25 -8.53 -2.76
CA THR A 35 -10.43 -9.23 -2.23
C THR A 35 -11.65 -8.36 -2.42
N ARG A 36 -12.83 -8.97 -2.56
CA ARG A 36 -14.10 -8.24 -2.59
C ARG A 36 -14.30 -7.39 -1.35
N ALA A 37 -13.94 -7.91 -0.17
CA ALA A 37 -14.00 -7.16 1.09
C ALA A 37 -13.15 -5.88 1.06
N LEU A 38 -11.96 -5.92 0.46
CA LEU A 38 -11.13 -4.73 0.27
C LEU A 38 -11.82 -3.71 -0.64
N VAL A 39 -12.36 -4.13 -1.78
CA VAL A 39 -13.08 -3.25 -2.71
C VAL A 39 -14.30 -2.65 -2.05
N ALA A 40 -15.16 -3.46 -1.42
CA ALA A 40 -16.37 -3.03 -0.74
C ALA A 40 -16.08 -1.99 0.35
N ARG A 41 -15.04 -2.23 1.18
CA ARG A 41 -14.64 -1.29 2.26
C ARG A 41 -14.29 0.09 1.73
N HIS A 42 -13.52 0.17 0.64
CA HIS A 42 -13.12 1.47 0.08
C HIS A 42 -14.19 2.10 -0.82
N LEU A 43 -15.02 1.29 -1.48
CA LEU A 43 -16.16 1.76 -2.25
C LEU A 43 -17.21 2.41 -1.35
N ALA A 44 -17.52 1.80 -0.21
CA ALA A 44 -18.44 2.33 0.79
C ALA A 44 -18.02 3.72 1.34
N ALA A 45 -16.72 4.00 1.34
CA ALA A 45 -16.17 5.31 1.72
C ALA A 45 -16.17 6.35 0.58
N SER A 46 -16.55 5.94 -0.63
CA SER A 46 -16.54 6.75 -1.84
C SER A 46 -17.98 7.11 -2.26
N SER A 47 -18.62 8.00 -1.50
CA SER A 47 -20.05 8.35 -1.66
C SER A 47 -20.46 8.91 -3.04
N ARG A 48 -19.50 9.33 -3.87
CA ARG A 48 -19.73 9.83 -5.23
C ARG A 48 -19.79 8.72 -6.29
N LEU A 49 -19.49 7.49 -5.92
CA LEU A 49 -19.53 6.33 -6.81
C LEU A 49 -20.79 5.51 -6.59
N PRO A 50 -21.28 4.81 -7.64
CA PRO A 50 -22.37 3.86 -7.46
C PRO A 50 -22.01 2.77 -6.44
N GLN A 51 -22.95 2.43 -5.57
CA GLN A 51 -22.74 1.49 -4.44
C GLN A 51 -23.33 0.11 -4.72
N ASP A 52 -23.58 -0.21 -5.98
CA ASP A 52 -24.20 -1.46 -6.40
C ASP A 52 -23.16 -2.58 -6.61
N ALA A 53 -23.65 -3.83 -6.57
CA ALA A 53 -22.81 -5.02 -6.72
C ALA A 53 -22.14 -5.12 -8.09
N ALA A 54 -22.71 -4.52 -9.15
CA ALA A 54 -22.08 -4.52 -10.47
C ALA A 54 -20.84 -3.62 -10.49
N THR A 55 -20.91 -2.46 -9.82
CA THR A 55 -19.77 -1.55 -9.63
C THR A 55 -18.66 -2.20 -8.80
N GLU A 56 -18.99 -2.81 -7.66
CA GLU A 56 -18.01 -3.56 -6.87
C GLU A 56 -17.35 -4.67 -7.70
N ASN A 57 -18.14 -5.43 -8.45
CA ASN A 57 -17.65 -6.51 -9.28
C ASN A 57 -16.75 -6.02 -10.41
N ALA A 58 -17.11 -4.94 -11.11
CA ALA A 58 -16.31 -4.37 -12.18
C ALA A 58 -14.94 -3.91 -11.67
N ILE A 59 -14.90 -3.23 -10.51
CA ILE A 59 -13.65 -2.80 -9.87
C ILE A 59 -12.82 -4.00 -9.43
N PHE A 60 -13.45 -5.00 -8.79
CA PHE A 60 -12.77 -6.22 -8.37
C PHE A 60 -12.13 -6.97 -9.54
N MET A 61 -12.87 -7.14 -10.64
CA MET A 61 -12.34 -7.81 -11.84
C MET A 61 -11.19 -7.04 -12.46
N ALA A 62 -11.30 -5.71 -12.57
CA ALA A 62 -10.24 -4.86 -13.10
C ALA A 62 -8.95 -4.92 -12.28
N LEU A 63 -9.05 -4.96 -10.95
CA LEU A 63 -7.89 -5.05 -10.05
C LEU A 63 -7.34 -6.48 -9.92
N SER A 64 -8.10 -7.49 -10.33
CA SER A 64 -7.65 -8.89 -10.33
C SER A 64 -6.70 -9.18 -11.51
N ASP A 65 -6.76 -8.38 -12.57
CA ASP A 65 -5.83 -8.47 -13.71
C ASP A 65 -4.47 -7.86 -13.32
N PRO A 66 -3.36 -8.62 -13.28
CA PRO A 66 -2.04 -8.10 -12.94
C PRO A 66 -1.55 -6.90 -13.78
N LEU A 67 -2.10 -6.71 -14.98
CA LEU A 67 -1.76 -5.57 -15.84
C LEU A 67 -2.22 -4.23 -15.29
N PHE A 68 -3.17 -4.20 -14.34
CA PHE A 68 -3.70 -2.95 -13.78
C PHE A 68 -2.60 -2.06 -13.18
N LEU A 69 -1.56 -2.67 -12.59
CA LEU A 69 -0.40 -1.95 -12.03
C LEU A 69 0.39 -1.17 -13.10
N GLN A 70 0.40 -1.67 -14.34
CA GLN A 70 1.07 -1.03 -15.47
C GLN A 70 0.18 0.04 -16.12
N THR A 71 -1.13 -0.22 -16.18
CA THR A 71 -2.13 0.71 -16.74
C THR A 71 -2.25 1.99 -15.90
N GLY A 72 -2.23 1.84 -14.57
CA GLY A 72 -2.41 2.92 -13.63
C GLY A 72 -3.88 3.40 -13.48
N PRO A 73 -4.18 4.22 -12.46
CA PRO A 73 -5.56 4.48 -12.05
C PRO A 73 -6.42 5.24 -13.06
N ARG A 74 -5.86 6.25 -13.75
CA ARG A 74 -6.62 7.09 -14.67
C ARG A 74 -7.00 6.37 -15.97
N PRO A 75 -6.08 5.71 -16.69
CA PRO A 75 -6.47 4.93 -17.86
C PRO A 75 -7.42 3.78 -17.51
N LEU A 76 -7.24 3.14 -16.35
CA LEU A 76 -8.16 2.10 -15.87
C LEU A 76 -9.57 2.64 -15.60
N ALA A 77 -9.70 3.81 -14.97
CA ALA A 77 -10.99 4.47 -14.77
C ALA A 77 -11.70 4.76 -16.10
N GLN A 78 -10.97 5.26 -17.09
CA GLN A 78 -11.50 5.54 -18.42
C GLN A 78 -12.00 4.27 -19.10
N GLN A 79 -11.28 3.15 -18.99
CA GLN A 79 -11.69 1.86 -19.53
C GLN A 79 -12.98 1.34 -18.87
N LEU A 80 -13.09 1.44 -17.54
CA LEU A 80 -14.29 1.05 -16.81
C LEU A 80 -15.51 1.88 -17.21
N ILE A 81 -15.35 3.20 -17.34
CA ILE A 81 -16.43 4.09 -17.78
C ILE A 81 -16.83 3.79 -19.22
N ALA A 82 -15.85 3.56 -20.11
CA ALA A 82 -16.11 3.15 -21.49
C ALA A 82 -16.84 1.80 -21.58
N ALA A 83 -16.60 0.90 -20.63
CA ALA A 83 -17.31 -0.38 -20.49
C ALA A 83 -18.71 -0.25 -19.87
N GLY A 84 -19.19 0.97 -19.59
CA GLY A 84 -20.54 1.25 -19.12
C GLY A 84 -20.67 1.50 -17.61
N LEU A 85 -19.55 1.61 -16.87
CA LEU A 85 -19.61 1.95 -15.46
C LEU A 85 -19.98 3.43 -15.29
N GLY A 86 -21.18 3.69 -14.75
CA GLY A 86 -21.75 5.03 -14.57
C GLY A 86 -21.13 5.81 -13.41
N ALA A 87 -19.82 6.07 -13.45
CA ALA A 87 -19.11 6.83 -12.43
C ALA A 87 -18.52 8.14 -12.95
N GLU A 88 -18.36 9.09 -12.02
CA GLU A 88 -17.57 10.30 -12.23
C GLU A 88 -16.08 9.97 -12.26
N LEU A 89 -15.37 10.47 -13.27
CA LEU A 89 -13.98 10.08 -13.54
C LEU A 89 -13.06 10.34 -12.35
N GLU A 90 -13.08 11.53 -11.76
CA GLU A 90 -12.13 11.88 -10.69
C GLU A 90 -12.41 11.09 -9.40
N ALA A 91 -13.69 10.86 -9.09
CA ALA A 91 -14.07 9.97 -7.99
C ALA A 91 -13.54 8.55 -8.19
N LEU A 92 -13.66 8.00 -9.41
CA LEU A 92 -13.18 6.65 -9.72
C LEU A 92 -11.65 6.58 -9.71
N VAL A 93 -10.97 7.57 -10.28
CA VAL A 93 -9.51 7.67 -10.24
C VAL A 93 -8.99 7.73 -8.80
N LYS A 94 -9.64 8.50 -7.94
CA LYS A 94 -9.29 8.56 -6.51
C LYS A 94 -9.42 7.19 -5.86
N LEU A 95 -10.56 6.51 -6.02
CA LEU A 95 -10.76 5.17 -5.46
C LEU A 95 -9.72 4.17 -5.98
N LEU A 96 -9.51 4.12 -7.29
CA LEU A 96 -8.54 3.22 -7.91
C LEU A 96 -7.11 3.50 -7.45
N THR A 97 -6.75 4.76 -7.20
CA THR A 97 -5.45 5.12 -6.63
C THR A 97 -5.27 4.52 -5.25
N VAL A 98 -6.29 4.65 -4.37
CA VAL A 98 -6.25 4.09 -3.02
C VAL A 98 -6.18 2.56 -3.07
N LEU A 99 -7.02 1.92 -3.87
CA LEU A 99 -7.02 0.45 -4.03
C LEU A 99 -5.69 -0.06 -4.60
N THR A 100 -5.10 0.64 -5.56
CA THR A 100 -3.78 0.30 -6.11
C THR A 100 -2.69 0.33 -5.02
N GLN A 101 -2.71 1.34 -4.15
CA GLN A 101 -1.76 1.44 -3.04
C GLN A 101 -1.97 0.32 -2.01
N GLU A 102 -3.23 0.00 -1.66
CA GLU A 102 -3.54 -1.11 -0.74
C GLU A 102 -3.10 -2.46 -1.29
N VAL A 103 -3.38 -2.74 -2.56
CA VAL A 103 -2.99 -3.98 -3.23
C VAL A 103 -1.46 -4.08 -3.29
N THR A 104 -0.77 -3.00 -3.68
CA THR A 104 0.70 -2.97 -3.71
C THR A 104 1.31 -3.21 -2.33
N ARG A 105 0.71 -2.62 -1.28
CA ARG A 105 1.12 -2.84 0.11
C ARG A 105 0.99 -4.31 0.50
N ARG A 106 -0.14 -4.95 0.19
CA ARG A 106 -0.37 -6.38 0.45
C ARG A 106 0.63 -7.26 -0.29
N MET A 107 0.86 -7.00 -1.58
CA MET A 107 1.89 -7.70 -2.37
C MET A 107 3.29 -7.60 -1.74
N TYR A 108 3.66 -6.42 -1.22
CA TYR A 108 4.94 -6.24 -0.53
C TYR A 108 5.01 -7.05 0.77
N ILE A 109 3.93 -7.06 1.56
CA ILE A 109 3.84 -7.84 2.81
C ILE A 109 3.93 -9.34 2.51
N ASP A 110 3.20 -9.82 1.50
CA ASP A 110 3.21 -11.22 1.06
C ASP A 110 4.57 -11.66 0.52
N ALA A 111 5.29 -10.76 -0.17
CA ALA A 111 6.65 -11.02 -0.62
C ALA A 111 7.64 -11.01 0.55
N ALA A 112 7.46 -10.13 1.53
CA ALA A 112 8.30 -10.05 2.71
C ALA A 112 8.14 -11.26 3.64
N SER A 113 6.93 -11.80 3.79
CA SER A 113 6.65 -12.96 4.64
C SER A 113 7.33 -14.25 4.19
N ARG A 114 7.74 -14.32 2.93
CA ARG A 114 8.48 -15.46 2.36
C ARG A 114 9.98 -15.42 2.63
N ARG A 115 10.49 -14.35 3.24
CA ARG A 115 11.91 -14.22 3.59
C ARG A 115 12.17 -14.91 4.93
N PRO A 116 13.08 -15.90 5.00
CA PRO A 116 13.35 -16.64 6.23
C PRO A 116 13.75 -15.77 7.42
N GLU A 117 14.42 -14.65 7.16
CA GLU A 117 14.90 -13.72 8.17
C GLU A 117 13.84 -12.73 8.66
N ALA A 118 12.69 -12.63 7.99
CA ALA A 118 11.67 -11.63 8.30
C ALA A 118 10.70 -12.12 9.38
N ILE A 119 10.50 -11.29 10.42
CA ILE A 119 9.63 -11.62 11.56
C ILE A 119 8.34 -10.80 11.58
N GLY A 120 8.24 -9.76 10.76
CA GLY A 120 7.04 -8.94 10.68
C GLY A 120 7.25 -7.61 9.97
N ILE A 121 6.29 -6.72 10.17
CA ILE A 121 6.24 -5.38 9.58
C ILE A 121 6.12 -4.35 10.69
N ARG A 122 6.96 -3.32 10.65
CA ARG A 122 6.83 -2.13 11.49
C ARG A 122 6.08 -1.02 10.79
N LEU A 123 5.10 -0.44 11.47
CA LEU A 123 4.33 0.72 11.01
C LEU A 123 5.01 2.02 11.46
N PHE A 124 5.00 3.02 10.58
CA PHE A 124 5.46 4.36 10.87
C PHE A 124 4.44 5.39 10.38
N PRO A 125 4.05 6.35 11.21
CA PRO A 125 3.08 7.36 10.78
C PRO A 125 3.67 8.17 9.61
N LEU A 126 2.84 8.48 8.62
CA LEU A 126 3.26 9.28 7.46
C LEU A 126 3.59 10.73 7.88
N HIS A 127 2.90 11.23 8.90
CA HIS A 127 3.08 12.57 9.45
C HIS A 127 3.30 12.52 10.95
N ALA A 128 4.17 13.39 11.48
CA ALA A 128 4.43 13.49 12.91
C ALA A 128 3.16 13.86 13.72
N THR A 129 2.24 14.60 13.10
CA THR A 129 0.94 14.99 13.65
C THR A 129 -0.18 14.08 13.16
N ALA A 130 0.08 12.79 12.98
CA ALA A 130 -0.97 11.82 12.64
C ALA A 130 -2.04 11.78 13.74
N ASP A 131 -3.26 11.35 13.39
CA ASP A 131 -4.33 11.22 14.38
C ASP A 131 -3.98 10.21 15.49
N ALA A 132 -4.71 10.28 16.60
CA ALA A 132 -4.45 9.46 17.78
C ALA A 132 -4.55 7.95 17.49
N THR A 133 -5.40 7.53 16.56
CA THR A 133 -5.56 6.13 16.18
C THR A 133 -4.32 5.63 15.44
N ILE A 134 -3.76 6.41 14.51
CA ILE A 134 -2.53 6.05 13.79
C ILE A 134 -1.35 6.03 14.74
N GLN A 135 -1.26 7.02 15.63
CA GLN A 135 -0.21 7.06 16.65
C GLN A 135 -0.28 5.81 17.54
N ALA A 136 -1.47 5.43 18.00
CA ALA A 136 -1.67 4.22 18.79
C ALA A 136 -1.26 2.94 18.03
N LEU A 137 -1.64 2.80 16.76
CA LEU A 137 -1.24 1.69 15.91
C LEU A 137 0.28 1.58 15.74
N CYS A 138 0.98 2.72 15.64
CA CYS A 138 2.43 2.75 15.47
C CYS A 138 3.20 2.65 16.81
N ALA A 139 2.53 2.82 17.94
CA ALA A 139 3.13 2.82 19.28
C ALA A 139 2.83 1.56 20.11
N THR A 140 1.86 0.74 19.70
CA THR A 140 1.51 -0.51 20.42
C THR A 140 2.59 -1.58 20.27
N ASP A 141 2.75 -2.42 21.29
CA ASP A 141 3.55 -3.66 21.22
C ASP A 141 2.67 -4.85 21.63
N ALA A 142 1.57 -5.03 20.89
CA ALA A 142 0.57 -6.06 21.20
C ALA A 142 1.09 -7.50 20.95
N HIS A 143 2.19 -7.65 20.21
CA HIS A 143 2.72 -8.94 19.76
C HIS A 143 4.10 -9.28 20.33
N GLY A 144 4.69 -8.42 21.18
CA GLY A 144 6.01 -8.64 21.78
C GLY A 144 7.17 -8.60 20.78
N LEU A 145 6.95 -8.01 19.59
CA LEU A 145 7.95 -7.86 18.52
C LEU A 145 8.58 -6.46 18.52
N GLY A 146 8.16 -5.60 19.45
CA GLY A 146 8.57 -4.22 19.58
C GLY A 146 7.51 -3.23 19.11
N THR A 147 7.69 -1.97 19.50
CA THR A 147 6.77 -0.85 19.22
C THR A 147 6.42 -0.70 17.74
N GLY A 148 5.14 -0.87 17.44
CA GLY A 148 4.54 -0.74 16.12
C GLY A 148 4.82 -1.91 15.20
N VAL A 149 5.32 -3.04 15.72
CA VAL A 149 5.66 -4.24 14.95
C VAL A 149 4.53 -5.25 15.01
N TYR A 150 4.11 -5.73 13.83
CA TYR A 150 3.05 -6.71 13.66
C TYR A 150 3.60 -7.94 12.93
N PRO A 151 3.23 -9.16 13.34
CA PRO A 151 3.49 -10.34 12.54
C PRO A 151 2.68 -10.29 11.24
N PHE A 152 3.12 -11.05 10.22
CA PHE A 152 2.55 -10.99 8.87
C PHE A 152 1.06 -11.38 8.79
N ASP A 153 0.58 -12.19 9.74
CA ASP A 153 -0.80 -12.64 9.84
C ASP A 153 -1.70 -11.69 10.65
N ALA A 154 -1.15 -10.64 11.28
CA ALA A 154 -1.88 -9.67 12.08
C ALA A 154 -1.66 -8.22 11.64
N VAL A 155 -1.21 -7.99 10.39
CA VAL A 155 -1.04 -6.63 9.87
C VAL A 155 -2.40 -5.92 9.79
N PRO A 156 -2.56 -4.73 10.40
CA PRO A 156 -3.84 -4.04 10.38
C PRO A 156 -4.20 -3.56 8.96
N ASP A 157 -5.50 -3.55 8.69
CA ASP A 157 -6.07 -2.89 7.52
C ASP A 157 -5.91 -1.37 7.59
N ASN A 158 -6.12 -0.71 6.45
CA ASN A 158 -6.16 0.75 6.38
C ASN A 158 -7.27 1.33 7.27
N PRO A 159 -6.93 2.07 8.34
CA PRO A 159 -7.91 2.62 9.28
C PRO A 159 -8.72 3.79 8.71
N THR A 160 -8.35 4.30 7.53
CA THR A 160 -9.04 5.40 6.82
C THR A 160 -9.56 4.93 5.46
N PRO A 161 -10.69 4.19 5.40
CA PRO A 161 -11.30 3.78 4.14
C PRO A 161 -11.49 4.95 3.15
N GLY A 162 -11.26 4.69 1.86
CA GLY A 162 -11.35 5.70 0.80
C GLY A 162 -10.20 6.72 0.75
N GLN A 163 -9.20 6.59 1.63
CA GLN A 163 -8.01 7.44 1.66
C GLN A 163 -6.73 6.58 1.63
N PRO A 164 -5.60 7.13 1.13
CA PRO A 164 -4.30 6.48 1.23
C PRO A 164 -3.96 6.04 2.66
N CYS A 165 -3.26 4.91 2.81
CA CYS A 165 -2.78 4.47 4.11
C CYS A 165 -1.98 5.60 4.79
N PRO A 166 -2.32 6.00 6.04
CA PRO A 166 -1.70 7.13 6.73
C PRO A 166 -0.38 6.75 7.42
N PHE A 167 0.21 5.62 7.05
CA PHE A 167 1.47 5.11 7.54
C PHE A 167 2.23 4.38 6.42
N TYR A 168 3.55 4.34 6.54
CA TYR A 168 4.40 3.47 5.72
C TYR A 168 4.86 2.26 6.53
N ILE A 169 5.34 1.24 5.82
CA ILE A 169 5.74 -0.04 6.40
C ILE A 169 7.23 -0.31 6.17
N ARG A 170 7.87 -1.01 7.11
CA ARG A 170 9.21 -1.60 6.92
C ARG A 170 9.24 -3.04 7.40
N VAL A 171 9.94 -3.90 6.67
CA VAL A 171 10.19 -5.28 7.11
C VAL A 171 11.15 -5.27 8.31
N VAL A 172 10.82 -6.04 9.32
CA VAL A 172 11.67 -6.30 10.48
C VAL A 172 12.28 -7.68 10.31
N THR A 173 13.59 -7.78 10.52
CA THR A 173 14.33 -9.04 10.41
C THR A 173 14.93 -9.44 11.75
N GLN A 174 15.04 -10.74 12.00
CA GLN A 174 15.80 -11.28 13.13
C GLN A 174 17.26 -11.42 12.69
N ASN A 175 18.19 -10.85 13.47
CA ASN A 175 19.62 -11.08 13.30
C ASN A 175 20.04 -12.37 13.99
#